data_AF-A0A924L466-F1
#
_entry.id   AF-A0A924L466-F1
#
_cell.length_a   1.000
_cell.length_b   1.000
_cell.length_c   1.000
_cell.angle_alpha   90.00
_cell.angle_beta   90.00
_cell.angle_gamma   90.00
#
_symmetry.space_group_name_H-M   'P 1'
#
loop_
_entity.id
_entity.type
_entity.pdbx_description
1 polymer ?
#
loop_
_entity_poly.entity_id
_entity_poly.type
_entity_poly.pdbx_seq_one_letter_code
_entity_poly.pdbx_strand_id
1 'polypeptide(L)'
;EMEPVLRNTHLLSFDINAIKNSDAPANECSPNGLTGEEACMLTRYAGMSTNISSFGIYGYQPRSDVHDLTAKQIAQMLWYFIDGKSRSKQEALLEDTNNFNEYHTVFAEVDTRFLQSRKTGRWWMQLPDKKMIACSYNDYLSASRNEIPERWLRTQERN
;
A
#
# COMPACT_ATOMS: atom_id res chain seq x y z
N GLU A 1 1.48 -8.87 -1.61
CA GLU A 1 1.77 -7.76 -0.67
C GLU A 1 1.11 -6.47 -1.16
N MET A 2 0.35 -5.77 -0.31
CA MET A 2 -0.45 -4.60 -0.70
C MET A 2 0.25 -3.25 -0.49
N GLU A 3 1.23 -3.16 0.42
CA GLU A 3 1.88 -1.88 0.75
C GLU A 3 2.41 -1.13 -0.49
N PRO A 4 3.16 -1.75 -1.42
CA PRO A 4 3.70 -0.98 -2.53
C PRO A 4 2.64 -0.59 -3.57
N VAL A 5 1.52 -1.34 -3.63
CA VAL A 5 0.35 -0.97 -4.44
C VAL A 5 -0.31 0.29 -3.87
N LEU A 6 -0.55 0.29 -2.56
CA LEU A 6 -1.15 1.42 -1.86
C LEU A 6 -0.24 2.66 -1.83
N ARG A 7 1.08 2.46 -1.75
CA ARG A 7 2.06 3.55 -1.83
C ARG A 7 1.98 4.29 -3.17
N ASN A 8 1.72 3.60 -4.28
CA ASN A 8 1.55 4.19 -5.61
C ASN A 8 0.12 4.67 -5.91
N THR A 9 -0.83 4.52 -4.96
CA THR A 9 -2.24 4.85 -5.18
C THR A 9 -2.50 6.35 -5.03
N HIS A 10 -3.31 6.92 -5.93
CA HIS A 10 -3.74 8.33 -5.89
C HIS A 10 -5.13 8.51 -5.28
N LEU A 11 -6.02 7.53 -5.47
CA LEU A 11 -7.38 7.52 -4.94
C LEU A 11 -7.66 6.13 -4.36
N LEU A 12 -8.07 6.08 -3.10
CA LEU A 12 -8.54 4.84 -2.44
C LEU A 12 -10.03 4.98 -2.12
N SER A 13 -10.82 4.06 -2.64
CA SER A 13 -12.22 3.87 -2.27
C SER A 13 -12.35 2.55 -1.53
N PHE A 14 -12.91 2.59 -0.32
CA PHE A 14 -13.10 1.40 0.51
C PHE A 14 -14.59 1.23 0.81
N ASP A 15 -15.17 0.12 0.34
CA ASP A 15 -16.55 -0.23 0.65
C ASP A 15 -16.59 -1.11 1.91
N ILE A 16 -17.46 -0.77 2.85
CA ILE A 16 -17.61 -1.51 4.12
C ILE A 16 -18.02 -2.96 3.91
N ASN A 17 -18.68 -3.28 2.80
CA ASN A 17 -19.03 -4.67 2.45
C ASN A 17 -17.80 -5.55 2.17
N ALA A 18 -16.60 -4.96 2.06
CA ALA A 18 -15.35 -5.71 1.97
C ALA A 18 -14.89 -6.30 3.32
N ILE A 19 -15.38 -5.77 4.45
CA ILE A 19 -15.05 -6.25 5.80
C ILE A 19 -16.03 -7.35 6.19
N LYS A 20 -15.56 -8.44 6.80
CA LYS A 20 -16.43 -9.52 7.27
C LYS A 20 -17.49 -8.99 8.24
N ASN A 21 -18.70 -9.53 8.15
CA ASN A 21 -19.85 -9.09 8.95
C ASN A 21 -19.56 -9.06 10.47
N SER A 22 -18.76 -10.00 11.00
CA SER A 22 -18.43 -10.04 12.43
C SER A 22 -17.62 -8.84 12.94
N ASP A 23 -16.90 -8.13 12.07
CA ASP A 23 -16.14 -6.92 12.42
C ASP A 23 -16.83 -5.63 11.91
N ALA A 24 -17.80 -5.75 10.99
CA ALA A 24 -18.59 -4.66 10.43
C ALA A 24 -20.05 -5.12 10.18
N PRO A 25 -20.91 -5.17 11.22
CA PRO A 25 -22.23 -5.77 11.11
C PRO A 25 -23.20 -5.03 10.18
N ALA A 26 -22.93 -3.78 9.80
CA ALA A 26 -23.69 -3.09 8.77
C ALA A 26 -23.44 -3.64 7.36
N ASN A 27 -22.49 -4.57 7.17
CA ASN A 27 -22.35 -5.37 5.95
C ASN A 27 -23.36 -6.53 5.97
N GLU A 28 -24.43 -6.40 5.20
CA GLU A 28 -25.44 -7.46 5.03
C GLU A 28 -25.17 -8.36 3.80
N CYS A 29 -24.13 -8.09 3.01
CA CYS A 29 -23.84 -8.80 1.76
C CYS A 29 -23.16 -10.15 1.96
N SER A 30 -22.19 -10.24 2.89
CA SER A 30 -21.37 -11.45 3.07
C SER A 30 -20.89 -11.62 4.51
N PRO A 31 -20.92 -12.85 5.06
CA PRO A 31 -20.31 -13.13 6.36
C PRO A 31 -18.77 -13.11 6.31
N ASN A 32 -18.20 -13.26 5.12
CA ASN A 32 -16.76 -13.35 4.89
C ASN A 32 -16.22 -12.08 4.23
N GLY A 33 -14.97 -11.74 4.53
CA GLY A 33 -14.29 -10.55 4.02
C GLY A 33 -12.99 -10.30 4.78
N LEU A 34 -12.42 -9.12 4.57
CA LEU A 34 -11.29 -8.64 5.36
C LEU A 34 -11.66 -8.58 6.84
N THR A 35 -10.72 -8.91 7.70
CA THR A 35 -10.82 -8.56 9.11
C THR A 35 -10.71 -7.04 9.31
N GLY A 36 -11.24 -6.55 10.44
CA GLY A 36 -11.09 -5.15 10.82
C GLY A 36 -9.63 -4.74 10.98
N GLU A 37 -8.76 -5.65 11.42
CA GLU A 37 -7.32 -5.44 11.51
C GLU A 37 -6.68 -5.25 10.13
N GLU A 38 -7.00 -6.12 9.16
CA GLU A 38 -6.50 -5.98 7.78
C GLU A 38 -6.99 -4.67 7.15
N ALA A 39 -8.25 -4.28 7.38
CA ALA A 39 -8.78 -3.00 6.90
C ALA A 39 -8.02 -1.80 7.50
N CYS A 40 -7.72 -1.84 8.80
CA CYS A 40 -6.88 -0.84 9.48
C CYS A 40 -5.45 -0.83 8.94
N MET A 41 -4.85 -1.99 8.67
CA MET A 41 -3.51 -2.10 8.08
C MET A 41 -3.46 -1.47 6.68
N LEU A 42 -4.45 -1.77 5.83
CA LEU A 42 -4.54 -1.22 4.47
C LEU A 42 -4.71 0.30 4.50
N THR A 43 -5.59 0.82 5.36
CA THR A 43 -5.80 2.27 5.48
C THR A 43 -4.59 2.99 6.05
N ARG A 44 -3.83 2.35 6.96
CA ARG A 44 -2.53 2.85 7.40
C ARG A 44 -1.53 2.95 6.25
N TYR A 45 -1.37 1.91 5.44
CA TYR A 45 -0.47 1.94 4.28
C TYR A 45 -0.88 3.00 3.26
N ALA A 46 -2.18 3.17 3.03
CA ALA A 46 -2.70 4.24 2.19
C ALA A 46 -2.34 5.62 2.75
N GLY A 47 -2.50 5.82 4.07
CA GLY A 47 -2.10 7.06 4.75
C GLY A 47 -0.61 7.36 4.63
N MET A 48 0.24 6.32 4.65
CA MET A 48 1.69 6.47 4.47
C MET A 48 2.12 6.78 3.02
N SER A 49 1.20 6.78 2.06
CA SER A 49 1.48 7.19 0.69
C SER A 49 1.67 8.70 0.59
N THR A 50 2.70 9.10 -0.15
CA THR A 50 2.92 10.49 -0.58
C THR A 50 2.02 10.89 -1.75
N ASN A 51 1.52 9.91 -2.51
CA ASN A 51 0.82 10.13 -3.77
C ASN A 51 -0.71 10.17 -3.59
N ILE A 52 -1.21 9.67 -2.46
CA ILE A 52 -2.65 9.67 -2.19
C ILE A 52 -3.19 11.09 -2.06
N SER A 53 -4.23 11.37 -2.85
CA SER A 53 -4.94 12.64 -2.91
C SER A 53 -6.33 12.55 -2.29
N SER A 54 -6.95 11.36 -2.33
CA SER A 54 -8.29 11.13 -1.81
C SER A 54 -8.43 9.73 -1.22
N PHE A 55 -9.08 9.65 -0.06
CA PHE A 55 -9.49 8.41 0.58
C PHE A 55 -10.96 8.55 1.00
N GLY A 56 -11.79 7.62 0.56
CA GLY A 56 -13.21 7.57 0.92
C GLY A 56 -13.61 6.19 1.44
N ILE A 57 -14.48 6.19 2.44
CA ILE A 57 -15.14 5.01 2.98
C ILE A 57 -16.63 5.10 2.64
N TYR A 58 -17.17 4.05 2.02
CA TYR A 58 -18.51 4.03 1.45
C TYR A 58 -19.29 2.79 1.88
N GLY A 59 -20.60 2.77 1.61
CA GLY A 59 -21.47 1.64 1.90
C GLY A 59 -21.92 1.54 3.36
N TYR A 60 -21.55 2.50 4.23
CA TYR A 60 -21.99 2.50 5.62
C TYR A 60 -23.49 2.83 5.75
N GLN A 61 -24.23 1.93 6.40
CA GLN A 61 -25.66 2.08 6.67
C GLN A 61 -25.93 2.11 8.18
N PRO A 62 -26.14 3.29 8.79
CA PRO A 62 -26.32 3.41 10.25
C PRO A 62 -27.51 2.62 10.80
N ARG A 63 -28.56 2.41 10.00
CA ARG A 63 -29.77 1.69 10.41
C ARG A 63 -29.53 0.19 10.63
N SER A 64 -28.52 -0.37 9.97
CA SER A 64 -28.15 -1.79 10.05
C SER A 64 -26.96 -2.02 10.98
N ASP A 65 -26.43 -0.96 11.60
CA ASP A 65 -25.24 -1.07 12.45
C ASP A 65 -25.59 -1.51 13.87
N VAL A 66 -25.23 -2.73 14.21
CA VAL A 66 -25.48 -3.30 15.53
C VAL A 66 -24.44 -2.78 16.51
N HIS A 67 -24.88 -2.10 17.58
CA HIS A 67 -24.04 -1.52 18.63
C HIS A 67 -22.97 -0.52 18.12
N ASP A 68 -23.21 0.12 16.97
CA ASP A 68 -22.29 1.04 16.31
C ASP A 68 -20.90 0.43 16.03
N LEU A 69 -20.81 -0.89 15.89
CA LEU A 69 -19.53 -1.58 15.71
C LEU A 69 -18.89 -1.21 14.38
N THR A 70 -19.68 -1.05 13.33
CA THR A 70 -19.18 -0.64 12.02
C THR A 70 -18.69 0.80 12.06
N ALA A 71 -19.42 1.71 12.72
CA ALA A 71 -18.96 3.08 12.94
C ALA A 71 -17.62 3.14 13.70
N LYS A 72 -17.46 2.32 14.75
CA LYS A 72 -16.20 2.22 15.51
C LYS A 72 -15.06 1.67 14.64
N GLN A 73 -15.34 0.65 13.82
CA GLN A 73 -14.37 0.10 12.87
C GLN A 73 -13.93 1.16 11.84
N ILE A 74 -14.87 1.94 11.29
CA ILE A 74 -14.60 3.07 10.40
C ILE A 74 -13.73 4.11 11.10
N ALA A 75 -14.05 4.47 12.34
CA ALA A 75 -13.27 5.42 13.11
C ALA A 75 -11.82 4.96 13.33
N GLN A 76 -11.60 3.66 13.60
CA GLN A 76 -10.26 3.09 13.70
C GLN A 76 -9.51 3.15 12.37
N MET A 77 -10.16 2.79 11.26
CA MET A 77 -9.56 2.90 9.92
C MET A 77 -9.14 4.33 9.58
N LEU A 78 -9.99 5.32 9.90
CA LEU A 78 -9.65 6.74 9.74
C LEU A 78 -8.46 7.13 10.64
N TRP A 79 -8.44 6.68 11.89
CA TRP A 79 -7.32 6.95 12.78
C TRP A 79 -6.00 6.37 12.26
N TYR A 80 -6.02 5.13 11.78
CA TYR A 80 -4.83 4.49 11.19
C TYR A 80 -4.38 5.16 9.89
N PHE A 81 -5.31 5.66 9.08
CA PHE A 81 -4.97 6.50 7.94
C PHE A 81 -4.23 7.77 8.37
N ILE A 82 -4.71 8.46 9.42
CA ILE A 82 -4.06 9.65 9.98
C ILE A 82 -2.68 9.33 10.58
N ASP A 83 -2.54 8.23 11.34
CA ASP A 83 -1.23 7.75 11.82
C ASP A 83 -0.27 7.49 10.65
N GLY A 84 -0.77 6.82 9.60
CA GLY A 84 -0.03 6.61 8.37
C GLY A 84 0.47 7.92 7.74
N LYS A 85 -0.40 8.93 7.65
CA LYS A 85 -0.05 10.23 7.09
C LYS A 85 0.94 11.02 7.94
N SER A 86 0.88 10.86 9.26
CA SER A 86 1.89 11.41 10.16
C SER A 86 3.27 10.79 9.90
N ARG A 87 3.31 9.46 9.70
CA ARG A 87 4.54 8.71 9.42
C ARG A 87 5.08 8.92 8.01
N SER A 88 4.24 9.28 7.03
CA SER A 88 4.71 9.55 5.67
C SER A 88 5.75 10.68 5.62
N LYS A 89 5.72 11.61 6.58
CA LYS A 89 6.67 12.73 6.70
C LYS A 89 8.10 12.29 7.09
N GLN A 90 8.29 11.03 7.48
CA GLN A 90 9.60 10.52 7.90
C GLN A 90 10.42 9.94 6.74
N GLU A 91 9.82 9.76 5.56
CA GLU A 91 10.50 9.24 4.39
C GLU A 91 11.45 10.29 3.78
N ALA A 92 12.65 9.85 3.41
CA ALA A 92 13.61 10.72 2.73
C ALA A 92 13.22 10.90 1.25
N LEU A 93 13.63 12.01 0.65
CA LEU A 93 13.54 12.21 -0.78
C LEU A 93 14.46 11.20 -1.49
N LEU A 94 14.03 10.66 -2.65
CA LEU A 94 14.79 9.62 -3.35
C LEU A 94 16.14 10.12 -3.87
N GLU A 95 16.28 11.43 -4.01
CA GLU A 95 17.51 12.13 -4.37
C GLU A 95 18.56 12.10 -3.25
N ASP A 96 18.14 11.90 -1.99
CA ASP A 96 19.03 11.86 -0.83
C ASP A 96 19.74 10.51 -0.70
N THR A 97 20.68 10.20 -1.60
CA THR A 97 21.38 8.91 -1.70
C THR A 97 21.96 8.40 -0.38
N ASN A 98 22.40 9.28 0.53
CA ASN A 98 22.93 8.92 1.85
C ASN A 98 21.91 8.19 2.75
N ASN A 99 20.61 8.40 2.52
CA ASN A 99 19.52 7.77 3.27
C ASN A 99 19.12 6.40 2.72
N PHE A 100 19.76 5.91 1.65
CA PHE A 100 19.39 4.66 0.99
C PHE A 100 20.55 3.67 0.94
N ASN A 101 20.22 2.38 1.02
CA ASN A 101 21.08 1.33 0.54
C ASN A 101 20.75 1.09 -0.94
N GLU A 102 21.79 0.99 -1.76
CA GLU A 102 21.68 0.83 -3.20
C GLU A 102 22.14 -0.56 -3.61
N TYR A 103 21.33 -1.21 -4.44
CA TYR A 103 21.59 -2.55 -4.95
C TYR A 103 21.44 -2.53 -6.47
N HIS A 104 22.48 -2.96 -7.18
CA HIS A 104 22.43 -3.15 -8.62
C HIS A 104 22.22 -4.63 -8.92
N THR A 105 21.23 -4.92 -9.75
CA THR A 105 20.95 -6.27 -10.23
C THR A 105 20.63 -6.22 -11.71
N VAL A 106 20.91 -7.32 -12.40
CA VAL A 106 20.54 -7.51 -13.81
C VAL A 106 19.59 -8.68 -13.86
N PHE A 107 18.40 -8.46 -14.40
CA PHE A 107 17.45 -9.52 -14.69
C PHE A 107 16.98 -9.39 -16.14
N ALA A 108 16.86 -10.50 -16.85
CA ALA A 108 16.43 -10.51 -18.26
C ALA A 108 17.16 -9.47 -19.14
N GLU A 109 18.47 -9.31 -18.93
CA GLU A 109 19.35 -8.33 -19.62
C GLU A 109 19.04 -6.85 -19.33
N VAL A 110 18.19 -6.55 -18.35
CA VAL A 110 17.87 -5.19 -17.90
C VAL A 110 18.66 -4.86 -16.62
N ASP A 111 19.57 -3.90 -16.71
CA ASP A 111 20.24 -3.33 -15.53
C ASP A 111 19.23 -2.53 -14.71
N THR A 112 19.03 -2.93 -13.46
CA THR A 112 18.04 -2.36 -12.57
C THR A 112 18.65 -2.01 -11.22
N ARG A 113 18.45 -0.75 -10.84
CA ARG A 113 18.80 -0.22 -9.53
C ARG A 113 17.63 -0.39 -8.55
N PHE A 114 17.90 -0.96 -7.40
CA PHE A 114 17.00 -1.01 -6.26
C PHE A 114 17.52 -0.09 -5.14
N LEU A 115 16.59 0.62 -4.50
CA LEU A 115 16.87 1.44 -3.32
C LEU A 115 16.07 0.92 -2.13
N GLN A 116 16.73 0.79 -0.98
CA GLN A 116 16.10 0.52 0.31
C GLN A 116 16.30 1.72 1.24
N SER A 117 15.21 2.29 1.76
CA SER A 117 15.30 3.37 2.75
C SER A 117 15.89 2.85 4.05
N ARG A 118 16.96 3.50 4.52
CA ARG A 118 17.58 3.19 5.82
C ARG A 118 16.70 3.60 7.01
N LYS A 119 15.73 4.50 6.78
CA LYS A 119 14.81 4.99 7.81
C LYS A 119 13.60 4.09 7.98
N THR A 120 12.98 3.69 6.87
CA THR A 120 11.67 3.00 6.89
C THR A 120 11.76 1.54 6.44
N GLY A 121 12.88 1.11 5.86
CA GLY A 121 13.06 -0.23 5.28
C GLY A 121 12.27 -0.46 3.99
N ARG A 122 11.59 0.57 3.46
CA ARG A 122 10.82 0.50 2.21
C ARG A 122 11.72 0.38 1.00
N TRP A 123 11.18 -0.19 -0.07
CA TRP A 123 11.93 -0.49 -1.29
C TRP A 123 11.38 0.26 -2.50
N TRP A 124 12.29 0.63 -3.40
CA TRP A 124 11.99 1.16 -4.72
C TRP A 124 12.84 0.43 -5.76
N MET A 125 12.29 0.28 -6.96
CA MET A 125 13.02 -0.22 -8.12
C MET A 125 12.99 0.81 -9.24
N GLN A 126 14.06 0.89 -10.00
CA GLN A 126 14.19 1.74 -11.16
C GLN A 126 13.60 1.05 -12.40
N LEU A 127 12.81 1.77 -13.17
CA LEU A 127 12.34 1.36 -14.49
C LEU A 127 13.34 1.78 -15.59
N PRO A 128 13.24 1.24 -16.82
CA PRO A 128 14.10 1.64 -17.94
C PRO A 128 14.09 3.14 -18.25
N ASP A 129 12.97 3.82 -18.00
CA ASP A 129 12.82 5.28 -18.16
C ASP A 129 13.39 6.09 -16.98
N LYS A 130 14.16 5.44 -16.10
CA LYS A 130 14.77 5.96 -14.88
C LYS A 130 13.78 6.38 -13.79
N LYS A 131 12.48 6.17 -13.95
CA LYS A 131 11.50 6.43 -12.88
C LYS A 131 11.64 5.39 -11.77
N MET A 132 11.52 5.84 -10.52
CA MET A 132 11.51 4.97 -9.36
C MET A 132 10.07 4.62 -8.99
N ILE A 133 9.78 3.33 -8.85
CA ILE A 133 8.47 2.85 -8.39
C ILE A 133 8.60 2.09 -7.07
N ALA A 134 7.57 2.20 -6.23
CA ALA A 134 7.46 1.42 -5.01
C ALA A 134 7.49 -0.09 -5.33
N CYS A 135 8.36 -0.84 -4.66
CA CYS A 135 8.43 -2.30 -4.74
C CYS A 135 8.57 -2.91 -3.33
N SER A 136 8.61 -4.23 -3.24
CA SER A 136 8.92 -4.95 -2.01
C SER A 136 10.30 -5.62 -2.08
N TYR A 137 10.76 -6.08 -0.93
CA TYR A 137 11.97 -6.89 -0.85
C TYR A 137 11.86 -8.19 -1.69
N ASN A 138 10.66 -8.76 -1.79
CA ASN A 138 10.42 -9.93 -2.63
C ASN A 138 10.61 -9.65 -4.12
N ASP A 139 10.29 -8.43 -4.58
CA ASP A 139 10.57 -8.00 -5.95
C ASP A 139 12.10 -8.00 -6.21
N TYR A 140 12.89 -7.50 -5.26
CA TYR A 140 14.36 -7.55 -5.31
C TYR A 140 14.89 -8.99 -5.31
N LEU A 141 14.37 -9.86 -4.45
CA LEU A 141 14.79 -11.27 -4.39
C LEU A 141 14.49 -12.00 -5.70
N SER A 142 13.33 -11.75 -6.31
CA SER A 142 12.95 -12.36 -7.59
C SER A 142 13.87 -11.87 -8.71
N ALA A 143 14.12 -10.56 -8.79
CA ALA A 143 15.10 -9.99 -9.72
C ALA A 143 16.51 -10.59 -9.52
N SER A 144 16.94 -10.79 -8.27
CA SER A 144 18.23 -11.40 -7.95
C SER A 144 18.34 -12.87 -8.37
N ARG A 145 17.20 -13.55 -8.59
CA ARG A 145 17.12 -14.89 -9.18
C ARG A 145 16.97 -14.87 -10.71
N ASN A 146 17.18 -13.72 -11.34
CA ASN A 146 16.99 -13.49 -12.77
C ASN A 146 15.52 -13.68 -13.23
N GLU A 147 14.56 -13.49 -12.32
CA GLU A 147 13.11 -13.52 -12.60
C GLU A 147 12.60 -12.09 -12.77
N ILE A 148 11.75 -11.83 -13.77
CA ILE A 148 11.15 -10.51 -13.97
C ILE A 148 10.10 -10.26 -12.86
N PRO A 149 10.24 -9.21 -12.04
CA PRO A 149 9.24 -8.91 -11.03
C PRO A 149 7.89 -8.56 -11.67
N GLU A 150 6.80 -9.20 -11.21
CA GLU A 150 5.46 -9.00 -11.77
C GLU A 150 5.04 -7.52 -11.76
N ARG A 151 5.43 -6.77 -10.73
CA ARG A 151 5.14 -5.34 -10.61
C ARG A 151 5.86 -4.50 -11.65
N TRP A 152 7.09 -4.88 -12.00
CA TRP A 152 7.85 -4.24 -13.06
C TRP A 152 7.12 -4.45 -14.40
N LEU A 153 6.74 -5.71 -14.69
CA LEU A 153 6.02 -6.08 -15.91
C LEU A 153 4.70 -5.32 -16.07
N ARG A 154 3.85 -5.34 -15.03
CA ARG A 154 2.56 -4.63 -15.03
C ARG A 154 2.69 -3.12 -15.21
N THR A 155 3.82 -2.53 -14.80
CA THR A 155 4.05 -1.09 -14.96
C THR A 155 4.49 -0.76 -16.39
N GLN A 156 5.26 -1.66 -17.03
CA GLN A 156 5.60 -1.54 -18.44
C GLN A 156 4.37 -1.71 -19.34
N GLU A 157 3.47 -2.64 -19.04
CA GLU A 157 2.24 -2.86 -19.85
C GLU A 157 1.25 -1.69 -19.82
N ARG A 158 1.34 -0.82 -18.81
CA ARG A 158 0.44 0.34 -18.64
C ARG A 158 0.91 1.60 -19.36
N ASN A 159 2.16 1.63 -19.81
CA ASN A 159 2.79 2.76 -20.52
C ASN A 159 2.95 2.42 -22.00
#